data_AF-A0AAN7D241-F1
#
_entry.id   AF-A0AAN7D241-F1
#
_cell.length_a   1.000
_cell.length_b   1.000
_cell.length_c   1.000
_cell.angle_alpha   90.00
_cell.angle_beta   90.00
_cell.angle_gamma   90.00
#
_symmetry.space_group_name_H-M   'P 1'
#
loop_
_entity.id
_entity.type
_entity.pdbx_description
1 polymer ?
#
loop_
_entity_poly.entity_id
_entity_poly.type
_entity_poly.pdbx_seq_one_letter_code
_entity_poly.pdbx_strand_id
1 'polypeptide(L)'
;MSTPADAAQNLAQTKDQTALTSVEAAVLASNPNDASRGQPTAAAPSASELASTKITLLGALKHFPDFPIPGVKFIDILPLFQDPVIHETLLRALELQVLEFGEQAKPDVIVGLDARGFLFGPSLALRLGASFVPVRKKGKMPGPCVTAAYEKEYGTDFFQMQEGAVKPGQKVLVVDDIIATGGSAAAAGSLVKQLGGELIGYLFILEIPVLNGRSKLGGAQTVTLLETNE
;
A
#
# COMPACT_ATOMS: atom_id res chain seq x y z
N MET A 1 -50.56 52.70 -14.57
CA MET A 1 -51.66 51.78 -14.21
C MET A 1 -51.11 50.81 -13.18
N SER A 2 -51.78 50.84 -12.03
CA SER A 2 -51.65 50.19 -10.72
C SER A 2 -51.15 48.73 -10.64
N THR A 3 -50.22 48.48 -9.71
CA THR A 3 -50.19 47.30 -8.80
C THR A 3 -51.28 47.48 -7.68
N PRO A 4 -51.49 46.66 -6.62
CA PRO A 4 -50.84 45.41 -6.13
C PRO A 4 -51.83 44.36 -5.47
N ALA A 5 -51.26 43.37 -4.74
CA ALA A 5 -51.77 42.74 -3.48
C ALA A 5 -53.00 41.78 -3.58
N ASP A 6 -53.31 40.80 -2.71
CA ASP A 6 -53.00 40.38 -1.32
C ASP A 6 -53.40 38.87 -1.22
N ALA A 7 -52.73 37.97 -0.47
CA ALA A 7 -52.75 37.72 0.97
C ALA A 7 -54.07 37.17 1.59
N ALA A 8 -53.89 36.32 2.62
CA ALA A 8 -54.85 35.74 3.60
C ALA A 8 -55.47 34.36 3.23
N GLN A 9 -55.05 33.25 3.87
CA GLN A 9 -55.41 32.75 5.22
C GLN A 9 -56.87 32.26 5.33
N ASN A 10 -57.10 31.00 5.74
CA ASN A 10 -57.41 30.65 7.14
C ASN A 10 -57.75 29.14 7.33
N LEU A 11 -57.52 28.67 8.57
CA LEU A 11 -57.75 27.33 9.13
C LEU A 11 -59.23 27.00 9.38
N ALA A 12 -59.58 25.70 9.37
CA ALA A 12 -60.51 25.00 10.30
C ALA A 12 -60.67 23.53 9.86
N GLN A 13 -60.12 22.54 10.59
CA GLN A 13 -60.72 21.74 11.67
C GLN A 13 -61.52 20.47 11.26
N THR A 14 -60.97 19.33 11.72
CA THR A 14 -61.61 18.14 12.35
C THR A 14 -62.40 17.08 11.55
N LYS A 15 -61.90 15.83 11.64
CA LYS A 15 -62.53 14.57 12.15
C LYS A 15 -61.98 13.38 11.33
N ASP A 16 -61.08 12.56 11.87
CA ASP A 16 -61.28 11.39 12.75
C ASP A 16 -61.53 10.08 11.96
N GLN A 17 -60.89 9.00 12.45
CA GLN A 17 -60.93 7.58 12.01
C GLN A 17 -60.01 7.23 10.81
N THR A 18 -59.14 6.21 10.81
CA THR A 18 -59.15 4.93 11.55
C THR A 18 -57.76 4.25 11.50
N ALA A 19 -57.34 3.71 12.65
CA ALA A 19 -56.56 2.48 12.91
C ALA A 19 -55.40 2.02 12.00
N LEU A 20 -54.23 1.77 12.62
CA LEU A 20 -53.50 0.49 12.57
C LEU A 20 -52.35 0.45 13.61
N THR A 21 -52.68 -0.20 14.73
CA THR A 21 -51.86 -1.08 15.60
C THR A 21 -50.33 -0.94 15.62
N SER A 22 -49.79 -0.60 16.79
CA SER A 22 -48.45 -1.01 17.25
C SER A 22 -48.57 -1.42 18.71
N VAL A 23 -48.28 -2.69 18.97
CA VAL A 23 -48.33 -3.35 20.28
C VAL A 23 -46.92 -3.29 20.88
N GLU A 24 -46.86 -3.30 22.21
CA GLU A 24 -45.73 -3.60 23.10
C GLU A 24 -44.80 -2.45 23.56
N ALA A 25 -45.09 -1.97 24.77
CA ALA A 25 -44.09 -1.43 25.70
C ALA A 25 -44.35 -1.96 27.12
N ALA A 26 -43.26 -2.22 27.85
CA ALA A 26 -43.10 -2.69 29.24
C ALA A 26 -43.30 -4.22 29.43
N VAL A 27 -42.40 -4.96 30.08
CA VAL A 27 -42.09 -4.89 31.53
C VAL A 27 -40.62 -5.26 31.86
N LEU A 28 -40.17 -4.72 33.00
CA LEU A 28 -38.83 -4.62 33.62
C LEU A 28 -38.14 -5.91 34.15
N ALA A 29 -36.80 -5.81 34.21
CA ALA A 29 -35.87 -6.09 35.34
C ALA A 29 -35.15 -7.46 35.54
N SER A 30 -33.81 -7.33 35.72
CA SER A 30 -32.80 -8.21 36.38
C SER A 30 -32.42 -9.54 35.69
N ASN A 31 -31.16 -9.99 35.55
CA ASN A 31 -29.93 -9.86 36.34
C ASN A 31 -28.65 -10.06 35.45
N PRO A 32 -27.42 -9.85 35.98
CA PRO A 32 -26.16 -9.76 35.24
C PRO A 32 -25.37 -11.08 35.11
N ASN A 33 -24.29 -11.06 34.30
CA ASN A 33 -23.26 -12.08 34.02
C ASN A 33 -23.66 -13.29 33.15
N ASP A 34 -23.20 -13.29 31.89
CA ASP A 34 -22.05 -14.13 31.51
C ASP A 34 -21.45 -13.61 30.19
N ALA A 35 -20.24 -13.06 30.30
CA ALA A 35 -19.43 -12.59 29.20
C ALA A 35 -18.40 -13.68 28.86
N SER A 36 -18.52 -14.32 27.70
CA SER A 36 -17.38 -14.77 26.87
C SER A 36 -17.85 -15.62 25.68
N ARG A 37 -18.27 -14.95 24.61
CA ARG A 37 -18.03 -15.46 23.25
C ARG A 37 -17.36 -14.36 22.46
N GLY A 38 -16.04 -14.29 22.61
CA GLY A 38 -15.21 -13.50 21.71
C GLY A 38 -15.46 -13.99 20.29
N GLN A 39 -16.05 -13.13 19.47
CA GLN A 39 -16.04 -13.33 18.04
C GLN A 39 -14.58 -13.30 17.58
N PRO A 40 -14.14 -14.23 16.71
CA PRO A 40 -12.81 -14.16 16.15
C PRO A 40 -12.70 -12.87 15.35
N THR A 41 -11.78 -12.01 15.77
CA THR A 41 -11.45 -10.76 15.08
C THR A 41 -10.97 -11.06 13.67
N ALA A 42 -11.32 -10.19 12.71
CA ALA A 42 -10.95 -10.31 11.30
C ALA A 42 -9.42 -10.39 11.02
N ALA A 43 -8.58 -10.25 12.06
CA ALA A 43 -7.13 -10.40 12.01
C ALA A 43 -6.63 -11.86 11.91
N ALA A 44 -7.37 -12.83 12.46
CA ALA A 44 -6.99 -14.24 12.36
C ALA A 44 -7.06 -14.82 10.92
N PRO A 45 -8.11 -14.53 10.12
CA PRO A 45 -8.19 -15.03 8.74
C PRO A 45 -7.14 -14.38 7.82
N SER A 46 -6.82 -13.09 7.98
CA SER A 46 -5.81 -12.41 7.15
C SER A 46 -4.39 -12.90 7.42
N ALA A 47 -4.06 -13.23 8.68
CA ALA A 47 -2.76 -13.80 9.03
C ALA A 47 -2.55 -15.22 8.46
N SER A 48 -3.59 -16.06 8.53
CA SER A 48 -3.57 -17.42 7.95
C SER A 48 -3.46 -17.37 6.42
N GLU A 49 -4.23 -16.49 5.78
CA GLU A 49 -4.15 -16.23 4.34
C GLU A 49 -2.73 -15.80 3.95
N LEU A 50 -2.17 -14.79 4.64
CA LEU A 50 -0.82 -14.30 4.37
C LEU A 50 0.23 -15.40 4.55
N ALA A 51 0.14 -16.24 5.57
CA ALA A 51 1.06 -17.36 5.74
C ALA A 51 1.00 -18.36 4.57
N SER A 52 -0.19 -18.69 4.09
CA SER A 52 -0.37 -19.62 2.95
C SER A 52 0.15 -19.05 1.63
N THR A 53 -0.04 -17.74 1.40
CA THR A 53 0.49 -17.06 0.22
C THR A 53 2.01 -16.99 0.25
N LYS A 54 2.63 -16.69 1.40
CA LYS A 54 4.11 -16.69 1.54
C LYS A 54 4.73 -18.04 1.16
N ILE A 55 4.15 -19.16 1.60
CA ILE A 55 4.63 -20.51 1.22
C ILE A 55 4.57 -20.71 -0.29
N THR A 56 3.44 -20.35 -0.90
CA THR A 56 3.22 -20.47 -2.34
C THR A 56 4.23 -19.63 -3.14
N LEU A 57 4.44 -18.38 -2.72
CA LEU A 57 5.36 -17.45 -3.38
C LEU A 57 6.82 -17.89 -3.23
N LEU A 58 7.24 -18.36 -2.05
CA LEU A 58 8.58 -18.91 -1.84
C LEU A 58 8.85 -20.11 -2.76
N GLY A 59 7.88 -21.02 -2.89
CA GLY A 59 8.00 -22.20 -3.76
C GLY A 59 8.12 -21.87 -5.25
N ALA A 60 7.74 -20.66 -5.67
CA ALA A 60 7.83 -20.21 -7.05
C ALA A 60 9.16 -19.52 -7.40
N LEU A 61 9.93 -19.07 -6.41
CA LEU A 61 11.23 -18.40 -6.64
C LEU A 61 12.23 -19.37 -7.26
N LYS A 62 13.10 -18.84 -8.13
CA LYS A 62 14.23 -19.58 -8.70
C LYS A 62 15.55 -19.05 -8.16
N HIS A 63 16.51 -19.95 -7.96
CA HIS A 63 17.83 -19.61 -7.45
C HIS A 63 18.87 -19.89 -8.53
N PHE A 64 19.76 -18.92 -8.74
CA PHE A 64 20.89 -19.03 -9.66
C PHE A 64 22.19 -18.79 -8.88
N PRO A 65 23.00 -19.83 -8.66
CA PRO A 65 24.30 -19.65 -8.03
C PRO A 65 25.26 -18.90 -8.96
N ASP A 66 26.23 -18.21 -8.35
CA ASP A 66 27.33 -17.52 -9.03
C ASP A 66 26.89 -16.46 -10.05
N PHE A 67 25.80 -15.74 -9.74
CA PHE A 67 25.28 -14.65 -10.56
C PHE A 67 25.05 -13.38 -9.73
N PRO A 68 25.40 -12.17 -10.23
CA PRO A 68 26.08 -11.92 -11.51
C PRO A 68 27.58 -12.23 -11.47
N ILE A 69 28.12 -12.56 -10.29
CA ILE A 69 29.52 -12.91 -10.07
C ILE A 69 29.61 -14.16 -9.18
N PRO A 70 30.75 -14.89 -9.22
CA PRO A 70 30.98 -16.04 -8.34
C PRO A 70 30.79 -15.71 -6.86
N GLY A 71 30.15 -16.62 -6.12
CA GLY A 71 29.86 -16.49 -4.70
C GLY A 71 28.53 -15.79 -4.36
N VAL A 72 27.84 -15.21 -5.34
CA VAL A 72 26.51 -14.59 -5.13
C VAL A 72 25.41 -15.57 -5.52
N LYS A 73 24.46 -15.81 -4.60
CA LYS A 73 23.22 -16.52 -4.89
C LYS A 73 22.15 -15.53 -5.34
N PHE A 74 21.83 -15.54 -6.62
CA PHE A 74 20.78 -14.67 -7.15
C PHE A 74 19.42 -15.32 -7.02
N ILE A 75 18.44 -14.55 -6.53
CA ILE A 75 17.05 -14.98 -6.41
C ILE A 75 16.24 -14.29 -7.51
N ASP A 76 15.72 -15.11 -8.41
CA ASP A 76 14.89 -14.68 -9.53
C ASP A 76 13.40 -14.69 -9.15
N ILE A 77 12.82 -13.50 -9.15
CA ILE A 77 11.40 -13.25 -8.88
C ILE A 77 10.51 -13.35 -10.13
N LEU A 78 11.08 -13.42 -11.33
CA LEU A 78 10.30 -13.42 -12.57
C LEU A 78 9.25 -14.55 -12.66
N PRO A 79 9.46 -15.76 -12.11
CA PRO A 79 8.43 -16.78 -12.08
C PRO A 79 7.12 -16.34 -11.41
N LEU A 80 7.18 -15.41 -10.45
CA LEU A 80 5.99 -14.87 -9.77
C LEU A 80 5.02 -14.20 -10.74
N PHE A 81 5.52 -13.71 -11.88
CA PHE A 81 4.75 -12.98 -12.89
C PHE A 81 4.37 -13.84 -14.10
N GLN A 82 4.98 -15.03 -14.24
CA GLN A 82 4.77 -15.92 -15.39
C GLN A 82 3.52 -16.78 -15.24
N ASP A 83 3.11 -17.08 -14.00
CA ASP A 83 1.87 -17.77 -13.70
C ASP A 83 0.83 -16.74 -13.18
N PRO A 84 -0.33 -16.61 -13.85
CA PRO A 84 -1.34 -15.63 -13.45
C PRO A 84 -1.93 -15.87 -12.06
N VAL A 85 -2.01 -17.13 -11.60
CA VAL A 85 -2.50 -17.47 -10.25
C VAL A 85 -1.47 -17.06 -9.21
N ILE A 86 -0.18 -17.29 -9.48
CA ILE A 86 0.90 -16.87 -8.58
C ILE A 86 1.01 -15.34 -8.55
N HIS A 87 0.83 -14.66 -9.68
CA HIS A 87 0.84 -13.21 -9.73
C HIS A 87 -0.33 -12.60 -8.95
N GLU A 88 -1.54 -13.16 -9.08
CA GLU A 88 -2.69 -12.75 -8.27
C GLU A 88 -2.43 -12.99 -6.78
N THR A 89 -1.82 -14.13 -6.43
CA THR A 89 -1.41 -14.46 -5.06
C THR A 89 -0.40 -13.44 -4.52
N LEU A 90 0.57 -13.01 -5.34
CA LEU A 90 1.53 -11.97 -5.00
C LEU A 90 0.83 -10.65 -4.70
N LEU A 91 -0.05 -10.19 -5.60
CA LEU A 91 -0.77 -8.93 -5.41
C LEU A 91 -1.63 -8.97 -4.14
N ARG A 92 -2.33 -10.07 -3.90
CA ARG A 92 -3.13 -10.26 -2.68
C ARG A 92 -2.28 -10.19 -1.42
N ALA A 93 -1.12 -10.85 -1.42
CA ALA A 93 -0.21 -10.81 -0.29
C ALA A 93 0.36 -9.40 -0.05
N LEU A 94 0.70 -8.66 -1.11
CA LEU A 94 1.17 -7.28 -1.01
C LEU A 94 0.07 -6.33 -0.48
N GLU A 95 -1.18 -6.50 -0.89
CA GLU A 95 -2.31 -5.74 -0.31
C GLU A 95 -2.44 -5.96 1.19
N LEU A 96 -2.33 -7.22 1.64
CA LEU A 96 -2.35 -7.55 3.07
C LEU A 96 -1.17 -6.91 3.81
N GLN A 97 0.01 -6.91 3.20
CA GLN A 97 1.20 -6.28 3.78
C GLN A 97 1.07 -4.75 3.91
N VAL A 98 0.32 -4.09 3.02
CA VAL A 98 0.05 -2.65 3.15
C VAL A 98 -0.71 -2.32 4.44
N LEU A 99 -1.48 -3.27 5.00
CA LEU A 99 -2.19 -3.06 6.26
C LEU A 99 -1.24 -2.90 7.46
N GLU A 100 0.01 -3.39 7.37
CA GLU A 100 1.01 -3.24 8.43
C GLU A 100 1.43 -1.78 8.65
N PHE A 101 1.24 -0.90 7.66
CA PHE A 101 1.48 0.54 7.82
C PHE A 101 0.37 1.24 8.62
N GLY A 102 -0.71 0.52 8.96
CA GLY A 102 -1.85 1.01 9.75
C GLY A 102 -3.04 1.42 8.88
N GLU A 103 -4.24 1.33 9.44
CA GLU A 103 -5.51 1.57 8.71
C GLU A 103 -5.61 2.98 8.12
N GLN A 104 -4.94 3.97 8.73
CA GLN A 104 -4.90 5.35 8.25
C GLN A 104 -3.79 5.60 7.22
N ALA A 105 -2.95 4.61 6.93
CA ALA A 105 -1.79 4.72 6.04
C ALA A 105 -2.06 4.21 4.62
N LYS A 106 -3.33 4.19 4.18
CA LYS A 106 -3.64 3.95 2.77
C LYS A 106 -2.87 4.96 1.91
N PRO A 107 -2.02 4.52 0.96
CA PRO A 107 -1.22 5.42 0.15
C PRO A 107 -2.09 6.15 -0.90
N ASP A 108 -1.78 7.42 -1.15
CA ASP A 108 -2.29 8.17 -2.30
C ASP A 108 -1.48 7.88 -3.57
N VAL A 109 -0.20 7.54 -3.38
CA VAL A 109 0.76 7.28 -4.45
C VAL A 109 1.60 6.04 -4.12
N ILE A 110 1.68 5.12 -5.07
CA ILE A 110 2.70 4.07 -5.11
C ILE A 110 3.84 4.55 -6.00
N VAL A 111 5.04 4.64 -5.42
CA VAL A 111 6.27 4.94 -6.16
C VAL A 111 7.02 3.65 -6.44
N GLY A 112 7.16 3.26 -7.70
CA GLY A 112 7.96 2.10 -8.09
C GLY A 112 9.39 2.49 -8.51
N LEU A 113 10.37 1.63 -8.23
CA LEU A 113 11.74 1.81 -8.73
C LEU A 113 11.97 1.10 -10.07
N ASP A 114 12.73 1.75 -10.96
CA ASP A 114 13.11 1.18 -12.25
C ASP A 114 14.09 0.00 -12.07
N ALA A 115 13.85 -1.18 -12.64
CA ALA A 115 12.68 -1.56 -13.45
C ALA A 115 11.68 -2.45 -12.71
N ARG A 116 12.12 -3.16 -11.67
CA ARG A 116 11.38 -4.33 -11.14
C ARG A 116 10.23 -3.91 -10.22
N GLY A 117 10.33 -2.77 -9.56
CA GLY A 117 9.17 -2.12 -8.94
C GLY A 117 8.03 -1.83 -9.92
N PHE A 118 8.29 -1.78 -11.25
CA PHE A 118 7.24 -1.58 -12.26
C PHE A 118 6.48 -2.86 -12.61
N LEU A 119 7.00 -4.03 -12.25
CA LEU A 119 6.34 -5.31 -12.56
C LEU A 119 5.04 -5.48 -11.78
N PHE A 120 4.94 -4.91 -10.58
CA PHE A 120 3.77 -5.01 -9.71
C PHE A 120 3.25 -3.67 -9.19
N GLY A 121 4.08 -2.62 -9.16
CA GLY A 121 3.71 -1.30 -8.62
C GLY A 121 2.42 -0.72 -9.22
N PRO A 122 2.24 -0.68 -10.56
CA PRO A 122 1.00 -0.21 -11.17
C PRO A 122 -0.24 -1.03 -10.78
N SER A 123 -0.11 -2.36 -10.74
CA SER A 123 -1.21 -3.27 -10.37
C SER A 123 -1.60 -3.10 -8.91
N LEU A 124 -0.62 -2.99 -8.01
CA LEU A 124 -0.86 -2.72 -6.59
C LEU A 124 -1.50 -1.35 -6.39
N ALA A 125 -1.02 -0.31 -7.08
CA ALA A 125 -1.61 1.02 -7.03
C ALA A 125 -3.09 0.99 -7.45
N LEU A 126 -3.41 0.30 -8.55
CA LEU A 126 -4.78 0.15 -9.03
C LEU A 126 -5.69 -0.52 -7.99
N ARG A 127 -5.25 -1.62 -7.37
CA ARG A 127 -6.03 -2.33 -6.34
C ARG A 127 -6.28 -1.49 -5.09
N LEU A 128 -5.30 -0.67 -4.71
CA LEU A 128 -5.43 0.25 -3.59
C LEU A 128 -6.20 1.52 -3.96
N GLY A 129 -6.50 1.77 -5.25
CA GLY A 129 -7.07 3.04 -5.69
C GLY A 129 -6.12 4.23 -5.50
N ALA A 130 -4.81 3.97 -5.56
CA ALA A 130 -3.74 4.95 -5.52
C ALA A 130 -3.26 5.28 -6.94
N SER A 131 -2.57 6.42 -7.09
CA SER A 131 -1.83 6.71 -8.31
C SER A 131 -0.50 5.96 -8.35
N PHE A 132 0.08 5.77 -9.53
CA PHE A 132 1.41 5.18 -9.69
C PHE A 132 2.38 6.21 -10.27
N VAL A 133 3.58 6.31 -9.68
CA VAL A 133 4.64 7.20 -10.13
C VAL A 133 5.95 6.41 -10.30
N PRO A 134 6.59 6.44 -11.47
CA PRO A 134 7.87 5.78 -11.68
C PRO A 134 9.05 6.64 -11.21
N VAL A 135 9.98 6.03 -10.48
CA VAL A 135 11.35 6.52 -10.33
C VAL A 135 12.22 5.87 -11.39
N ARG A 136 12.91 6.67 -12.22
CA ARG A 136 13.74 6.13 -13.32
C ARG A 136 15.17 6.59 -13.25
N LYS A 137 16.07 5.83 -13.87
CA LYS A 137 17.46 6.24 -14.05
C LYS A 137 17.54 7.56 -14.83
N LYS A 138 18.58 8.35 -14.54
CA LYS A 138 18.78 9.66 -15.18
C LYS A 138 18.72 9.59 -16.71
N GLY A 139 18.01 10.54 -17.31
CA GLY A 139 17.84 10.66 -18.76
C GLY A 139 16.75 9.76 -19.37
N LYS A 140 15.97 9.06 -18.54
CA LYS A 140 14.83 8.24 -19.00
C LYS A 140 13.45 8.88 -18.79
N MET A 141 13.38 10.02 -18.10
CA MET A 141 12.16 10.79 -17.88
C MET A 141 12.11 11.99 -18.84
N PRO A 142 10.93 12.29 -19.43
CA PRO A 142 10.74 13.53 -20.17
C PRO A 142 10.44 14.71 -19.21
N GLY A 143 10.80 15.93 -19.60
CA GLY A 143 10.47 17.15 -18.85
C GLY A 143 11.28 17.38 -17.57
N PRO A 144 10.91 18.38 -16.75
CA PRO A 144 11.59 18.72 -15.50
C PRO A 144 11.51 17.60 -14.48
N CYS A 145 12.61 17.37 -13.76
CA CYS A 145 12.73 16.28 -12.79
C CYS A 145 13.54 16.71 -11.56
N VAL A 146 13.09 16.28 -10.38
CA VAL A 146 13.95 16.19 -9.19
C VAL A 146 14.91 15.01 -9.34
N THR A 147 16.08 15.11 -8.71
CA THR A 147 17.16 14.13 -8.86
C THR A 147 17.73 13.75 -7.49
N ALA A 148 18.03 12.47 -7.29
CA ALA A 148 18.68 11.96 -6.09
C ALA A 148 19.81 11.00 -6.47
N ALA A 149 20.96 11.17 -5.84
CA ALA A 149 22.11 10.31 -6.03
C ALA A 149 22.00 9.05 -5.15
N TYR A 150 22.54 7.94 -5.63
CA TYR A 150 22.80 6.75 -4.81
C TYR A 150 24.14 6.12 -5.18
N GLU A 151 24.77 5.52 -4.19
CA GLU A 151 26.06 4.85 -4.34
C GLU A 151 25.89 3.44 -4.88
N LYS A 152 26.74 3.11 -5.85
CA LYS A 152 27.00 1.74 -6.29
C LYS A 152 28.32 1.27 -5.70
N GLU A 153 28.65 0.00 -5.93
CA GLU A 153 29.97 -0.55 -5.57
C GLU A 153 31.12 0.24 -6.21
N TYR A 154 30.91 0.72 -7.44
CA TYR A 154 31.84 1.61 -8.13
C TYR A 154 31.10 2.82 -8.69
N GLY A 155 31.18 3.94 -7.96
CA GLY A 155 30.68 5.24 -8.39
C GLY A 155 29.25 5.58 -7.95
N THR A 156 28.76 6.69 -8.48
CA THR A 156 27.45 7.25 -8.16
C THR A 156 26.53 7.15 -9.38
N ASP A 157 25.27 6.79 -9.15
CA ASP A 157 24.23 6.89 -10.17
C ASP A 157 23.07 7.73 -9.63
N PHE A 158 22.13 8.07 -10.50
CA PHE A 158 21.09 9.04 -10.21
C PHE A 158 19.72 8.51 -10.61
N PHE A 159 18.79 8.64 -9.69
CA PHE A 159 17.38 8.48 -9.94
C PHE A 159 16.71 9.83 -10.15
N GLN A 160 15.68 9.83 -11.00
CA GLN A 160 14.86 10.98 -11.35
C GLN A 160 13.38 10.65 -11.19
N MET A 161 12.63 11.65 -10.75
CA MET A 161 11.17 11.66 -10.71
C MET A 161 10.69 12.99 -11.28
N GLN A 162 9.65 12.96 -12.11
CA GLN A 162 9.09 14.17 -12.71
C GLN A 162 8.59 15.15 -11.64
N GLU A 163 8.82 16.43 -11.86
CA GLU A 163 8.23 17.47 -11.03
C GLU A 163 6.70 17.40 -11.08
N GLY A 164 6.05 17.56 -9.93
CA GLY A 164 4.59 17.48 -9.80
C GLY A 164 3.99 16.06 -9.87
N ALA A 165 4.81 15.01 -10.06
CA ALA A 165 4.34 13.63 -10.04
C ALA A 165 3.82 13.22 -8.65
N VAL A 166 4.41 13.77 -7.60
CA VAL A 166 3.91 13.75 -6.23
C VAL A 166 3.58 15.17 -5.82
N LYS A 167 2.39 15.36 -5.24
CA LYS A 167 1.94 16.65 -4.70
C LYS A 167 2.27 16.72 -3.21
N PRO A 168 2.56 17.93 -2.68
CA PRO A 168 2.79 18.10 -1.25
C PRO A 168 1.68 17.52 -0.37
N GLY A 169 2.06 16.77 0.66
CA GLY A 169 1.16 16.14 1.62
C GLY A 169 0.52 14.81 1.18
N GLN A 170 0.77 14.34 -0.04
CA GLN A 170 0.32 12.99 -0.45
C GLN A 170 1.10 11.92 0.32
N LYS A 171 0.40 10.88 0.77
CA LYS A 171 0.99 9.68 1.38
C LYS A 171 1.58 8.77 0.31
N VAL A 172 2.87 8.52 0.40
CA VAL A 172 3.63 7.78 -0.61
C VAL A 172 4.24 6.52 -0.02
N LEU A 173 3.88 5.38 -0.62
CA LEU A 173 4.53 4.10 -0.38
C LEU A 173 5.51 3.83 -1.51
N VAL A 174 6.78 3.60 -1.18
CA VAL A 174 7.81 3.22 -2.15
C VAL A 174 7.87 1.70 -2.24
N VAL A 175 7.90 1.16 -3.46
CA VAL A 175 7.93 -0.28 -3.71
C VAL A 175 9.07 -0.68 -4.64
N ASP A 176 9.71 -1.80 -4.33
CA ASP A 176 10.66 -2.48 -5.22
C ASP A 176 10.63 -3.97 -4.96
N ASP A 177 11.27 -4.77 -5.81
CA ASP A 177 11.25 -6.21 -5.63
C ASP A 177 12.14 -6.68 -4.47
N ILE A 178 13.39 -6.24 -4.40
CA ILE A 178 14.38 -6.72 -3.44
C ILE A 178 15.06 -5.56 -2.73
N ILE A 179 15.11 -5.59 -1.40
CA ILE A 179 16.01 -4.75 -0.63
C ILE A 179 17.33 -5.48 -0.33
N ALA A 180 18.41 -4.96 -0.90
CA ALA A 180 19.79 -5.36 -0.63
C ALA A 180 20.47 -4.36 0.33
N THR A 181 21.28 -3.44 -0.19
CA THR A 181 21.97 -2.42 0.62
C THR A 181 21.12 -1.20 0.97
N GLY A 182 19.90 -1.10 0.42
CA GLY A 182 18.95 -0.01 0.69
C GLY A 182 19.23 1.33 -0.02
N GLY A 183 20.36 1.49 -0.72
CA GLY A 183 20.76 2.77 -1.33
C GLY A 183 19.76 3.30 -2.38
N SER A 184 19.29 2.43 -3.27
CA SER A 184 18.30 2.79 -4.29
C SER A 184 16.98 3.26 -3.69
N ALA A 185 16.47 2.52 -2.69
CA ALA A 185 15.25 2.86 -1.99
C ALA A 185 15.38 4.18 -1.22
N ALA A 186 16.52 4.41 -0.54
CA ALA A 186 16.79 5.67 0.14
C ALA A 186 16.77 6.87 -0.82
N ALA A 187 17.33 6.72 -2.02
CA ALA A 187 17.27 7.76 -3.06
C ALA A 187 15.84 8.00 -3.55
N ALA A 188 15.04 6.95 -3.73
CA ALA A 188 13.62 7.10 -4.05
C ALA A 188 12.86 7.86 -2.94
N GLY A 189 13.08 7.53 -1.67
CA GLY A 189 12.52 8.27 -0.54
C GLY A 189 12.98 9.73 -0.47
N SER A 190 14.20 10.04 -0.88
CA SER A 190 14.68 11.42 -1.02
C SER A 190 13.90 12.19 -2.08
N LEU A 191 13.63 11.58 -3.24
CA LEU A 191 12.82 12.20 -4.31
C LEU A 191 11.40 12.53 -3.82
N VAL A 192 10.78 11.60 -3.09
CA VAL A 192 9.47 11.81 -2.47
C VAL A 192 9.48 13.04 -1.55
N LYS A 193 10.48 13.13 -0.67
CA LYS A 193 10.63 14.27 0.26
C LYS A 193 10.90 15.59 -0.47
N GLN A 194 11.69 15.58 -1.54
CA GLN A 194 11.96 16.77 -2.37
C GLN A 194 10.68 17.33 -3.00
N LEU A 195 9.73 16.47 -3.37
CA LEU A 195 8.42 16.87 -3.91
C LEU A 195 7.38 17.20 -2.83
N GLY A 196 7.75 17.11 -1.55
CA GLY A 196 6.87 17.39 -0.41
C GLY A 196 5.90 16.26 -0.06
N GLY A 197 6.11 15.05 -0.58
CA GLY A 197 5.31 13.87 -0.23
C GLY A 197 5.62 13.37 1.19
N GLU A 198 4.60 12.80 1.84
CA GLU A 198 4.73 12.11 3.11
C GLU A 198 5.11 10.65 2.84
N LEU A 199 6.37 10.30 3.06
CA LEU A 199 6.83 8.91 2.92
C LEU A 199 6.29 8.06 4.08
N ILE A 200 5.28 7.23 3.80
CA ILE A 200 4.71 6.33 4.82
C ILE A 200 5.59 5.10 5.06
N GLY A 201 6.38 4.70 4.06
CA GLY A 201 7.34 3.61 4.21
C GLY A 201 7.76 2.97 2.89
N TYR A 202 8.34 1.78 3.03
CA TYR A 202 8.84 0.96 1.93
C TYR A 202 8.26 -0.46 2.00
N LEU A 203 7.82 -0.99 0.86
CA LEU A 203 7.35 -2.36 0.72
C LEU A 203 8.18 -3.11 -0.31
N PHE A 204 8.79 -4.22 0.10
CA PHE A 204 9.57 -5.10 -0.77
C PHE A 204 8.96 -6.49 -0.87
N ILE A 205 9.16 -7.17 -2.01
CA ILE A 205 8.82 -8.59 -2.13
C ILE A 205 9.78 -9.43 -1.28
N LEU A 206 11.09 -9.13 -1.33
CA LEU A 206 12.12 -9.92 -0.66
C LEU A 206 13.15 -9.02 0.02
N GLU A 207 13.63 -9.45 1.17
CA GLU A 207 14.80 -8.87 1.84
C GLU A 207 15.95 -9.87 1.95
N ILE A 208 17.17 -9.35 1.84
CA ILE A 208 18.43 -10.04 2.16
C ILE A 208 18.98 -9.43 3.46
N PRO A 209 18.65 -9.97 4.65
CA PRO A 209 18.91 -9.33 5.93
C PRO A 209 20.41 -9.10 6.21
N VAL A 210 21.27 -10.00 5.72
CA VAL A 210 22.73 -9.91 5.91
C VAL A 210 23.36 -8.64 5.31
N LEU A 211 22.67 -7.98 4.37
CA LEU A 211 23.12 -6.73 3.74
C LEU A 211 22.67 -5.47 4.50
N ASN A 212 21.89 -5.62 5.57
CA ASN A 212 21.45 -4.55 6.47
C ASN A 212 20.84 -3.33 5.75
N GLY A 213 20.05 -3.56 4.69
CA GLY A 213 19.53 -2.50 3.84
C GLY A 213 18.63 -1.50 4.57
N ARG A 214 17.84 -1.97 5.55
CA ARG A 214 16.94 -1.13 6.36
C ARG A 214 17.67 0.01 7.07
N SER A 215 18.94 -0.17 7.43
CA SER A 215 19.75 0.86 8.11
C SER A 215 19.88 2.16 7.31
N LYS A 216 19.79 2.10 5.97
CA LYS A 216 19.87 3.28 5.10
C LYS A 216 18.53 4.02 4.93
N LEU A 217 17.43 3.47 5.43
CA LEU A 217 16.08 3.99 5.19
C LEU A 217 15.62 5.02 6.23
N GLY A 218 16.53 5.46 7.12
CA GLY A 218 16.30 6.60 8.01
C GLY A 218 15.17 6.39 9.03
N GLY A 219 14.93 5.14 9.43
CA GLY A 219 13.88 4.78 10.39
C GLY A 219 12.45 4.77 9.83
N ALA A 220 12.26 5.00 8.53
CA ALA A 220 10.96 4.82 7.91
C ALA A 220 10.50 3.37 8.00
N GLN A 221 9.20 3.16 8.21
CA GLN A 221 8.63 1.81 8.29
C GLN A 221 8.95 1.03 7.01
N THR A 222 9.44 -0.19 7.19
CA THR A 222 9.83 -1.08 6.10
C THR A 222 9.20 -2.43 6.31
N VAL A 223 8.41 -2.84 5.33
CA VAL A 223 7.68 -4.12 5.32
C VAL A 223 8.21 -4.96 4.18
N THR A 224 8.42 -6.24 4.45
CA THR A 224 8.95 -7.21 3.48
C THR A 224 8.02 -8.41 3.43
N LEU A 225 7.66 -8.84 2.22
CA LEU A 225 6.76 -9.97 2.08
C LEU A 225 7.45 -11.28 2.45
N LEU A 226 8.65 -11.48 1.90
CA LEU A 226 9.49 -12.65 2.06
C LEU A 226 10.85 -12.24 2.63
N GLU A 227 11.47 -13.15 3.37
CA GLU A 227 12.84 -13.01 3.87
C GLU A 227 13.61 -14.28 3.49
N THR A 228 14.88 -14.11 3.12
CA THR A 228 15.80 -15.20 2.85
C THR A 228 17.04 -15.07 3.72
N ASN A 229 17.52 -16.18 4.27
CA ASN A 229 18.77 -16.23 5.04
C ASN A 229 19.98 -16.62 4.19
N GLU A 230 19.78 -16.76 2.87
CA GLU A 230 20.77 -17.31 1.94
C GLU A 230 21.74 -16.30 1.33
#